data_AF-A0A3A9JIQ4-F1
#
_entry.id   AF-A0A3A9JIQ4-F1
#
_cell.length_a   1.000
_cell.length_b   1.000
_cell.length_c   1.000
_cell.angle_alpha   90.00
_cell.angle_beta   90.00
_cell.angle_gamma   90.00
#
_symmetry.space_group_name_H-M   'P 1'
#
loop_
_entity.id
_entity.type
_entity.pdbx_description
1 polymer ?
#
loop_
_entity_poly.entity_id
_entity_poly.type
_entity_poly.pdbx_seq_one_letter_code
_entity_poly.pdbx_strand_id
1 'polypeptide(L)' 'MTRTVSILGSTGSVGRSTVALLDAAAPGEFEVVALVAGRDAAALAEQAKRLRPRIAVLADPAAGPA' A
#
# COMPACT_ATOMS: atom_id res chain seq x y z
N MET A 1 -21.57 -0.40 1.97
CA MET A 1 -20.70 0.55 1.24
C MET A 1 -19.27 0.27 1.68
N THR A 2 -18.38 -0.10 0.75
CA THR A 2 -16.98 -0.41 1.08
C THR A 2 -16.18 0.87 1.24
N ARG A 3 -15.34 0.98 2.27
CA ARG A 3 -14.53 2.17 2.53
C ARG A 3 -13.26 2.12 1.70
N THR A 4 -13.01 3.15 0.91
CA THR A 4 -11.80 3.22 0.08
C THR A 4 -10.66 3.89 0.83
N VAL A 5 -9.45 3.34 0.73
CA VAL A 5 -8.26 3.84 1.44
C VAL A 5 -7.09 4.02 0.47
N SER A 6 -6.40 5.15 0.59
CA SER A 6 -5.12 5.41 -0.10
C SER A 6 -4.06 5.70 0.96
N ILE A 7 -2.88 5.07 0.84
CA ILE A 7 -1.80 5.20 1.81
C ILE A 7 -0.60 5.88 1.15
N LEU A 8 -0.32 7.12 1.56
CA LEU A 8 0.85 7.87 1.12
C LEU A 8 1.99 7.65 2.12
N GLY A 9 3.00 6.88 1.72
CA GLY A 9 4.09 6.44 2.60
C GLY A 9 3.82 5.08 3.26
N SER A 10 3.33 4.10 2.51
CA SER A 10 2.95 2.77 2.99
C SER A 10 4.11 1.96 3.58
N THR A 11 5.35 2.29 3.20
CA THR A 11 6.57 1.66 3.71
C THR A 11 7.18 2.40 4.90
N GLY A 12 6.59 3.54 5.32
CA GLY A 12 6.98 4.25 6.54
C GLY A 12 6.44 3.59 7.82
N SER A 13 6.73 4.17 8.99
CA SER A 13 6.26 3.63 10.28
C SER A 13 4.74 3.50 10.34
N VAL A 14 4.02 4.62 10.17
CA VAL A 14 2.55 4.64 10.18
C VAL A 14 1.98 3.80 9.05
N GLY A 15 2.51 3.93 7.83
CA GLY A 15 2.05 3.18 6.67
C GLY A 15 2.10 1.66 6.87
N ARG A 16 3.19 1.13 7.44
CA ARG A 16 3.31 -0.31 7.73
C ARG A 16 2.30 -0.78 8.77
N SER A 17 2.07 0.01 9.81
CA SER A 17 1.02 -0.27 10.80
C SER A 17 -0.37 -0.25 10.17
N THR A 18 -0.67 0.72 9.30
CA THR A 18 -1.93 0.79 8.57
C THR A 18 -2.12 -0.41 7.65
N VAL A 19 -1.08 -0.80 6.90
CA VAL A 19 -1.10 -1.99 6.04
C VAL A 19 -1.43 -3.24 6.86
N ALA A 20 -0.79 -3.43 8.02
CA ALA A 20 -1.07 -4.58 8.88
C ALA A 20 -2.53 -4.62 9.37
N LEU A 21 -3.11 -3.47 9.71
CA LEU A 21 -4.52 -3.38 10.10
C LEU A 21 -5.46 -3.70 8.93
N LEU A 22 -5.15 -3.25 7.72
CA LEU A 22 -5.95 -3.53 6.52
C LEU A 22 -5.85 -5.00 6.08
N ASP A 23 -4.68 -5.61 6.23
CA ASP A 23 -4.43 -7.03 5.91
C ASP A 23 -5.21 -7.96 6.85
N ALA A 24 -5.41 -7.54 8.11
CA ALA A 24 -6.19 -8.26 9.10
C ALA A 24 -7.70 -7.93 9.09
N ALA A 25 -8.14 -6.96 8.27
CA ALA A 25 -9.55 -6.54 8.23
C ALA A 25 -10.45 -7.60 7.58
N ALA A 26 -11.76 -7.51 7.85
CA ALA A 26 -12.70 -8.43 7.24
C ALA A 26 -12.72 -8.26 5.70
N PRO A 27 -12.85 -9.35 4.91
CA PRO A 27 -12.95 -9.25 3.46
C PRO A 27 -14.06 -8.28 3.02
N GLY A 28 -13.72 -7.32 2.16
CA GLY A 28 -14.68 -6.35 1.62
C GLY A 28 -14.99 -5.15 2.54
N GLU A 29 -14.39 -5.08 3.74
CA GLU A 29 -14.52 -3.93 4.63
C GLU A 29 -13.83 -2.69 4.06
N PHE A 30 -12.64 -2.90 3.50
CA PHE A 30 -11.83 -1.88 2.85
C PHE A 30 -11.46 -2.27 1.42
N GLU A 31 -11.41 -1.25 0.57
CA GLU A 31 -10.80 -1.33 -0.74
C GLU A 31 -9.57 -0.42 -0.78
N VAL A 32 -8.40 -1.01 -0.99
CA VAL A 32 -7.17 -0.22 -1.13
C VAL A 32 -7.10 0.31 -2.56
N VAL A 33 -7.15 1.63 -2.71
CA VAL A 33 -7.10 2.27 -4.02
C VAL A 33 -5.65 2.49 -4.43
N ALA A 34 -4.84 3.07 -3.54
CA ALA A 34 -3.43 3.38 -3.82
C ALA A 34 -2.51 3.02 -2.65
N LEU A 35 -1.35 2.46 -2.99
CA LEU A 35 -0.19 2.37 -2.10
C LEU A 35 0.95 3.20 -2.69
N VAL A 36 1.50 4.11 -1.91
CA VAL A 36 2.63 4.95 -2.33
C VAL A 36 3.81 4.73 -1.41
N ALA A 37 4.99 4.47 -1.96
CA ALA A 37 6.25 4.41 -1.23
C ALA A 37 7.24 5.46 -1.74
N GLY A 38 8.21 5.83 -0.90
CA GLY A 38 9.30 6.72 -1.30
C GLY A 38 10.28 6.02 -2.23
N ARG A 39 11.15 5.18 -1.66
CA ARG A 39 12.25 4.48 -2.35
C ARG A 39 12.32 2.96 -2.13
N ASP A 40 11.43 2.41 -1.31
CA ASP A 40 11.45 0.99 -0.93
C ASP A 40 10.50 0.19 -1.84
N ALA A 41 10.95 -0.05 -3.08
CA ALA A 41 10.18 -0.75 -4.10
C ALA A 41 9.84 -2.20 -3.69
N ALA A 42 10.79 -2.88 -3.03
CA ALA A 42 10.60 -4.25 -2.59
C ALA A 42 9.46 -4.36 -1.56
N ALA A 43 9.48 -3.50 -0.54
CA ALA A 43 8.39 -3.47 0.44
C ALA A 43 7.06 -3.05 -0.19
N LEU A 44 7.06 -2.07 -1.12
CA LEU A 44 5.86 -1.66 -1.84
C LEU A 44 5.25 -2.83 -2.63
N ALA A 45 6.06 -3.56 -3.40
CA ALA A 45 5.62 -4.70 -4.19
C ALA A 45 5.02 -5.81 -3.32
N GLU A 46 5.64 -6.11 -2.18
CA GLU A 46 5.12 -7.09 -1.23
C GLU A 46 3.78 -6.66 -0.61
N GLN A 47 3.63 -5.37 -0.27
CA GLN A 47 2.35 -4.83 0.20
C GLN A 47 1.29 -4.86 -0.89
N ALA A 48 1.65 -4.54 -2.14
CA ALA A 48 0.74 -4.54 -3.28
C ALA A 48 0.21 -5.95 -3.62
N LYS A 49 1.05 -6.99 -3.51
CA LYS A 49 0.62 -8.39 -3.69
C LYS A 49 -0.43 -8.81 -2.66
N ARG A 50 -0.24 -8.40 -1.39
CA ARG A 50 -1.17 -8.74 -0.29
C ARG A 50 -2.49 -7.98 -0.42
N LEU A 51 -2.42 -6.67 -0.53
CA LEU A 51 -3.60 -5.80 -0.46
C LEU A 51 -4.29 -5.58 -1.82
N ARG A 52 -3.64 -5.97 -2.92
CA ARG A 52 -4.13 -5.84 -4.30
C ARG A 52 -4.72 -4.45 -4.59
N PRO A 53 -3.94 -3.36 -4.41
CA PRO A 53 -4.45 -2.03 -4.67
C PRO A 53 -4.74 -1.84 -6.15
N ARG A 54 -5.58 -0.86 -6.49
CA ARG A 54 -5.80 -0.48 -7.89
C ARG A 54 -4.54 0.11 -8.54
N ILE A 55 -3.69 0.77 -7.75
CA ILE A 55 -2.40 1.30 -8.21
C ILE A 55 -1.33 1.26 -7.11
N ALA A 56 -0.10 0.97 -7.49
CA ALA A 56 1.10 1.16 -6.68
C ALA A 56 1.95 2.28 -7.29
N VAL A 57 2.51 3.16 -6.46
CA VAL A 57 3.32 4.30 -6.90
C VAL A 57 4.60 4.36 -6.09
N LEU A 58 5.73 4.50 -6.77
CA LEU A 58 7.02 4.74 -6.17
C LEU A 58 7.45 6.17 -6.54
N ALA A 59 7.76 6.98 -5.52
CA ALA A 59 8.09 8.38 -5.71
C ALA A 59 9.48 8.58 -6.32
N ASP A 60 10.43 7.70 -5.98
CA ASP A 60 11.81 7.76 -6.46
C ASP A 60 11.96 7.02 -7.80
N PRO A 61 12.20 7.73 -8.92
CA PRO A 61 12.36 7.10 -10.23
C PRO A 61 13.64 6.26 -10.36
N ALA A 62 14.63 6.45 -9.46
CA ALA A 62 15.85 5.67 -9.44
C ALA A 62 15.73 4.36 -8.63
N ALA A 63 14.66 4.20 -7.84
CA ALA A 63 14.45 3.05 -6.96
C ALA A 63 13.82 1.82 -7.66
N GLY A 64 13.64 1.88 -8.97
CA GLY A 64 13.03 0.83 -9.78
C GLY A 64 11.54 1.08 -10.07
N PRO A 65 10.84 0.11 -10.69
CA PRO A 65 9.40 0.22 -10.91
C PRO A 65 8.62 0.11 -9.60
N ALA A 66 7.44 0.73 -9.60
CA ALA A 66 6.43 0.57 -8.54
C ALA A 66 5.72 -0.78 -8.62
#